data_AF-A0A4R8RQY7-F1
#
_entry.id   AF-A0A4R8RQY7-F1
#
_cell.length_a   1.000
_cell.length_b   1.000
_cell.length_c   1.000
_cell.angle_alpha   90.00
_cell.angle_beta   90.00
_cell.angle_gamma   90.00
#
_symmetry.space_group_name_H-M   'P 1'
#
loop_
_entity.id
_entity.type
_entity.pdbx_description
1 polymer ?
#
loop_
_entity_poly.entity_id
_entity_poly.type
_entity_poly.pdbx_seq_one_letter_code
_entity_poly.pdbx_strand_id
1 'polypeptide(L)'
;MGRLIKNHWARLIVMSAAAYQFGAALEGFFWPKIFWDFLTKTLDPAVKPIPVLQIINLLMALFMVALEWPLGFIAGSAIHRSLEFRLIILPLTTLAAALIYQGTNAALYYLISLVVYFWAYSEGEIICAKPWTLPQRGRNGARV
;
A
#
# COMPACT_ATOMS: atom_id res chain seq x y z
N MET A 1 19.52 -21.02 10.78
CA MET A 1 18.52 -21.11 9.68
C MET A 1 17.84 -19.75 9.56
N GLY A 2 17.77 -19.16 8.36
CA GLY A 2 17.18 -17.83 8.16
C GLY A 2 15.67 -17.84 8.42
N ARG A 3 15.18 -16.91 9.24
CA ARG A 3 13.75 -16.76 9.53
C ARG A 3 13.15 -15.75 8.55
N LEU A 4 12.00 -16.08 7.95
CA LEU A 4 11.27 -15.15 7.08
C LEU A 4 10.81 -13.94 7.92
N ILE A 5 11.18 -12.74 7.48
CA ILE A 5 10.73 -11.48 8.08
C ILE A 5 9.53 -10.98 7.27
N LYS A 6 8.34 -11.22 7.78
CA LYS A 6 7.10 -11.00 7.02
C LYS A 6 6.86 -9.52 6.77
N ASN A 7 7.23 -8.67 7.72
CA ASN A 7 7.18 -7.22 7.54
C ASN A 7 8.02 -6.74 6.35
N HIS A 8 9.23 -7.28 6.15
CA HIS A 8 10.07 -6.91 5.02
C HIS A 8 9.52 -7.46 3.70
N TRP A 9 8.97 -8.68 3.74
CA TRP A 9 8.34 -9.27 2.57
C TRP A 9 7.11 -8.47 2.13
N ALA A 10 6.21 -8.14 3.06
CA ALA A 10 5.05 -7.31 2.79
C ALA A 10 5.44 -5.94 2.24
N ARG A 11 6.49 -5.32 2.80
CA ARG A 11 7.04 -4.05 2.33
C ARG A 11 7.49 -4.10 0.86
N LEU A 12 8.20 -5.15 0.47
CA LEU A 12 8.62 -5.34 -0.92
C LEU A 12 7.42 -5.49 -1.86
N ILE A 13 6.38 -6.21 -1.44
CA ILE A 13 5.14 -6.34 -2.20
C ILE A 13 4.45 -4.98 -2.35
N VAL A 14 4.30 -4.21 -1.25
CA VAL A 14 3.68 -2.88 -1.28
C VAL A 14 4.43 -1.93 -2.21
N MET A 15 5.76 -1.90 -2.17
CA MET A 15 6.54 -1.05 -3.07
C MET A 15 6.40 -1.46 -4.53
N SER A 16 6.33 -2.76 -4.80
CA SER A 16 6.08 -3.28 -6.16
C SER A 16 4.67 -2.90 -6.64
N ALA A 17 3.67 -3.05 -5.78
CA ALA A 17 2.29 -2.65 -6.02
C ALA A 17 2.18 -1.13 -6.27
N ALA A 18 2.92 -0.32 -5.50
CA ALA A 18 2.91 1.13 -5.63
C ALA A 18 3.56 1.61 -6.91
N ALA A 19 4.68 1.01 -7.32
CA ALA A 19 5.29 1.29 -8.62
C ALA A 19 4.31 0.97 -9.78
N TYR A 20 3.59 -0.16 -9.67
CA TYR A 20 2.57 -0.53 -10.65
C TYR A 20 1.37 0.44 -10.62
N GLN A 21 0.86 0.77 -9.44
CA GLN A 21 -0.26 1.71 -9.27
C GLN A 21 0.07 3.09 -9.83
N PHE A 22 1.32 3.55 -9.67
CA PHE A 22 1.80 4.80 -10.25
C PHE A 22 1.71 4.77 -11.79
N GLY A 23 2.22 3.72 -12.43
CA GLY A 23 2.12 3.55 -13.88
C GLY A 23 0.67 3.45 -14.36
N ALA A 24 -0.16 2.66 -13.66
CA ALA A 24 -1.58 2.51 -13.94
C ALA A 24 -2.35 3.84 -13.83
N ALA A 25 -2.02 4.67 -12.84
CA ALA A 25 -2.62 6.00 -12.69
C ALA A 25 -2.27 6.91 -13.87
N LEU A 26 -1.00 6.90 -14.31
CA LEU A 26 -0.54 7.66 -15.47
C LEU A 26 -1.26 7.24 -16.76
N GLU A 27 -1.34 5.94 -17.03
CA GLU A 27 -2.09 5.42 -18.18
C GLU A 27 -3.59 5.76 -18.10
N GLY A 28 -4.14 5.78 -16.88
CA GLY A 28 -5.52 6.16 -16.62
C GLY A 28 -5.87 7.60 -17.03
N PHE A 29 -4.90 8.52 -17.12
CA PHE A 29 -5.16 9.87 -17.64
C PHE A 29 -5.41 9.86 -19.15
N PHE A 30 -4.76 8.97 -19.89
CA PHE A 30 -4.91 8.85 -21.34
C PHE A 30 -6.10 7.97 -21.72
N TRP A 31 -6.35 6.89 -20.97
CA TRP A 31 -7.46 5.97 -21.18
C TRP A 31 -8.34 5.86 -19.92
N PRO A 32 -9.16 6.89 -19.63
CA PRO A 32 -9.98 6.95 -18.42
C PRO A 32 -11.10 5.90 -18.46
N LYS A 33 -10.90 4.79 -17.73
CA LYS A 33 -11.86 3.68 -17.66
C LYS A 33 -11.98 3.12 -16.24
N ILE A 34 -13.20 2.98 -15.75
CA ILE A 34 -13.48 2.23 -14.52
C ILE A 34 -13.36 0.74 -14.82
N PHE A 35 -12.84 -0.04 -13.87
CA PHE A 35 -12.76 -1.49 -14.01
C PHE A 35 -14.15 -2.12 -14.17
N TRP A 36 -15.12 -1.66 -13.37
CA TRP A 36 -16.49 -2.14 -13.30
C TRP A 36 -17.42 -1.62 -14.41
N ASP A 37 -16.87 -1.02 -15.45
CA ASP A 37 -17.61 -0.46 -16.60
C ASP A 37 -18.51 -1.48 -17.31
N PHE A 38 -18.22 -2.78 -17.17
CA PHE A 38 -19.02 -3.86 -17.74
C PHE A 38 -20.28 -4.16 -16.94
N LEU A 39 -20.33 -3.76 -15.67
CA LEU A 39 -21.45 -4.00 -14.76
C LEU A 39 -22.30 -2.74 -14.57
N THR A 40 -21.66 -1.56 -14.49
CA THR A 40 -22.36 -0.27 -14.34
C THR A 40 -21.55 0.89 -14.93
N LYS A 41 -22.25 1.94 -15.37
CA LYS A 41 -21.68 3.22 -15.84
C LYS A 41 -21.83 4.37 -14.84
N THR A 42 -22.40 4.09 -13.66
CA THR A 42 -22.65 5.12 -12.64
C THR A 42 -21.36 5.69 -12.04
N LEU A 43 -20.22 5.00 -12.21
CA LEU A 43 -18.92 5.39 -11.69
C LEU A 43 -18.04 6.15 -12.70
N ASP A 44 -18.43 6.23 -13.98
CA ASP A 44 -17.71 6.97 -15.03
C ASP A 44 -17.33 8.40 -14.62
N PRO A 45 -18.19 9.18 -13.91
CA PRO A 45 -17.86 10.54 -13.48
C PRO A 45 -16.61 10.64 -12.60
N ALA A 46 -16.17 9.56 -11.96
CA ALA A 46 -14.96 9.53 -11.12
C ALA A 46 -13.66 9.57 -11.93
N VAL A 47 -13.72 9.26 -13.24
CA VAL A 47 -12.55 9.06 -14.11
C VAL A 47 -12.55 10.04 -15.29
N LYS A 48 -13.73 10.52 -15.69
CA LYS A 48 -13.96 11.54 -16.73
C LYS A 48 -15.27 12.30 -16.44
N PRO A 49 -15.38 13.61 -16.76
CA PRO A 49 -14.37 14.46 -17.41
C PRO A 49 -13.24 14.91 -16.47
N ILE A 50 -13.45 14.85 -15.15
CA ILE A 50 -12.43 15.20 -14.15
C ILE A 50 -11.74 13.89 -13.68
N PRO A 51 -10.41 13.77 -13.80
CA PRO A 51 -9.69 12.53 -13.50
C PRO A 51 -9.44 12.36 -11.98
N VAL A 52 -10.50 12.37 -11.17
CA VAL A 52 -10.41 12.33 -9.71
C VAL A 52 -9.74 11.03 -9.25
N LEU A 53 -10.15 9.89 -9.81
CA LEU A 53 -9.65 8.59 -9.40
C LEU A 53 -8.18 8.38 -9.77
N GLN A 54 -7.71 8.93 -10.89
CA GLN A 54 -6.31 8.89 -11.31
C GLN A 54 -5.45 9.70 -10.35
N ILE A 55 -5.90 10.90 -9.97
CA ILE A 55 -5.20 11.73 -8.99
C ILE A 55 -5.10 11.01 -7.64
N ILE A 56 -6.20 10.41 -7.16
CA ILE A 56 -6.20 9.63 -5.91
C ILE A 56 -5.19 8.48 -6.00
N ASN A 57 -5.22 7.69 -7.08
CA ASN A 57 -4.29 6.56 -7.26
C ASN A 57 -2.83 7.02 -7.34
N LEU A 58 -2.54 8.13 -8.02
CA LEU A 58 -1.21 8.70 -8.11
C LEU A 58 -0.69 9.11 -6.73
N LEU A 59 -1.51 9.83 -5.96
CA LEU A 59 -1.16 10.28 -4.61
C LEU A 59 -0.97 9.10 -3.66
N MET A 60 -1.86 8.10 -3.71
CA MET A 60 -1.74 6.91 -2.88
C MET A 60 -0.49 6.09 -3.22
N ALA A 61 -0.16 5.93 -4.51
CA ALA A 61 1.05 5.23 -4.92
C ALA A 61 2.32 5.92 -4.38
N LEU A 62 2.41 7.25 -4.55
CA LEU A 62 3.52 8.03 -4.02
C LEU A 62 3.60 7.94 -2.49
N PHE A 63 2.46 8.01 -1.81
CA PHE A 63 2.39 7.87 -0.36
C PHE A 63 2.85 6.48 0.12
N MET A 64 2.44 5.40 -0.56
CA MET A 64 2.88 4.04 -0.23
C MET A 64 4.39 3.86 -0.42
N VAL A 65 4.96 4.38 -1.51
CA VAL A 65 6.43 4.38 -1.70
C VAL A 65 7.12 5.15 -0.57
N ALA A 66 6.62 6.34 -0.25
CA ALA A 66 7.20 7.18 0.79
C ALA A 66 7.11 6.55 2.19
N LEU A 67 6.05 5.80 2.47
CA LEU A 67 5.83 5.06 3.72
C LEU A 67 6.74 3.82 3.83
N GLU A 68 6.97 3.11 2.73
CA GLU A 68 7.69 1.83 2.74
C GLU A 68 9.18 1.88 2.43
N TRP A 69 9.63 2.84 1.61
CA TRP A 69 11.05 3.10 1.38
C TRP A 69 11.65 4.09 2.40
N PRO A 70 10.96 4.33 3.51
CA PRO A 70 10.93 5.60 4.26
C PRO A 70 11.91 6.68 3.76
N LEU A 71 11.41 7.65 3.00
CA LEU A 71 12.16 8.85 2.69
C LEU A 71 12.61 9.52 3.99
N GLY A 72 13.77 10.20 4.01
CA GLY A 72 14.39 10.73 5.23
C GLY A 72 13.46 11.57 6.13
N PHE A 73 12.46 12.24 5.54
CA PHE A 73 11.45 13.02 6.27
C PHE A 73 10.40 12.18 7.03
N ILE A 74 10.15 10.94 6.59
CA ILE A 74 9.13 10.03 7.15
C ILE A 74 9.80 8.93 7.99
N ALA A 75 11.09 8.65 7.74
CA ALA A 75 11.88 7.67 8.45
C ALA A 75 11.83 7.87 9.97
N GLY A 76 11.49 6.81 10.70
CA GLY A 76 11.41 6.83 12.17
C GLY A 76 10.19 7.54 12.77
N SER A 77 9.31 8.15 11.97
CA SER A 77 8.05 8.71 12.45
C SER A 77 7.15 7.63 13.09
N ALA A 78 6.15 8.07 13.88
CA ALA A 78 5.17 7.16 14.48
C ALA A 78 4.37 6.41 13.39
N ILE A 79 4.01 7.11 12.32
CA ILE A 79 3.29 6.56 11.16
C ILE A 79 4.15 5.53 10.44
N HIS A 80 5.44 5.82 10.20
CA HIS A 80 6.35 4.87 9.58
C HIS A 80 6.48 3.56 10.37
N ARG A 81 6.46 3.63 11.71
CA ARG A 81 6.66 2.45 12.58
C ARG A 81 5.37 1.68 12.88
N SER A 82 4.20 2.27 12.64
CA SER A 82 2.92 1.62 12.94
C SER A 82 2.55 0.59 11.88
N LEU A 83 2.31 -0.62 12.35
CA LEU A 83 1.82 -1.71 11.52
C LEU A 83 0.29 -1.62 11.40
N GLU A 84 -0.38 -1.17 12.47
CA GLU A 84 -1.81 -0.89 12.51
C GLU A 84 -2.21 0.13 11.45
N PHE A 85 -1.42 1.20 11.29
CA PHE A 85 -1.64 2.20 10.24
C PHE A 85 -1.64 1.57 8.84
N ARG A 86 -0.74 0.61 8.57
CA ARG A 86 -0.67 -0.11 7.30
C ARG A 86 -1.92 -0.95 7.07
N LEU A 87 -2.40 -1.64 8.10
CA LEU A 87 -3.63 -2.44 8.03
C LEU A 87 -4.87 -1.59 7.75
N ILE A 88 -4.86 -0.30 8.08
CA ILE A 88 -5.95 0.65 7.80
C ILE A 88 -5.82 1.24 6.39
N ILE A 89 -4.63 1.67 5.98
CA ILE A 89 -4.44 2.37 4.70
C ILE A 89 -4.42 1.43 3.50
N LEU A 90 -3.93 0.19 3.66
CA LEU A 90 -3.84 -0.78 2.56
C LEU A 90 -5.20 -1.14 1.96
N PRO A 91 -6.28 -1.39 2.73
CA PRO A 91 -7.62 -1.58 2.18
C PRO A 91 -8.10 -0.40 1.32
N LEU A 92 -7.87 0.83 1.77
CA LEU A 92 -8.25 2.04 1.03
C LEU A 92 -7.47 2.15 -0.28
N THR A 93 -6.17 1.86 -0.23
CA THR A 93 -5.28 1.90 -1.40
C THR A 93 -5.62 0.81 -2.41
N THR A 94 -5.94 -0.38 -1.91
CA THR A 94 -6.40 -1.53 -2.69
C THR A 94 -7.71 -1.21 -3.40
N LEU A 95 -8.67 -0.61 -2.70
CA LEU A 95 -9.95 -0.23 -3.27
C LEU A 95 -9.79 0.81 -4.37
N ALA A 96 -8.98 1.85 -4.13
CA ALA A 96 -8.72 2.88 -5.15
C ALA A 96 -8.10 2.29 -6.42
N ALA A 97 -7.15 1.35 -6.26
CA ALA A 97 -6.54 0.64 -7.38
C ALA A 97 -7.52 -0.32 -8.08
N ALA A 98 -8.44 -0.95 -7.34
CA ALA A 98 -9.44 -1.87 -7.90
C ALA A 98 -10.54 -1.16 -8.71
N LEU A 99 -10.75 0.14 -8.49
CA LEU A 99 -11.77 0.91 -9.21
C LEU A 99 -11.31 1.34 -10.61
N ILE A 100 -10.01 1.55 -10.82
CA ILE A 100 -9.47 1.94 -12.13
C ILE A 100 -9.09 0.70 -12.94
N TYR A 101 -9.38 0.69 -14.24
CA TYR A 101 -9.19 -0.50 -15.09
C TYR A 101 -7.73 -0.98 -15.15
N GLN A 102 -6.77 -0.05 -15.21
CA GLN A 102 -5.35 -0.37 -15.26
C GLN A 102 -4.78 -0.81 -13.90
N GLY A 103 -5.51 -0.59 -12.80
CA GLY A 103 -5.01 -0.77 -11.43
C GLY A 103 -5.22 -2.16 -10.84
N THR A 104 -5.89 -3.07 -11.53
CA THR A 104 -6.30 -4.38 -10.98
C THR A 104 -5.12 -5.22 -10.46
N ASN A 105 -4.00 -5.22 -11.17
CA ASN A 105 -2.81 -5.97 -10.73
C ASN A 105 -2.20 -5.35 -9.45
N ALA A 106 -2.12 -4.03 -9.36
CA ALA A 106 -1.70 -3.36 -8.14
C ALA A 106 -2.64 -3.69 -6.97
N ALA A 107 -3.96 -3.68 -7.20
CA ALA A 107 -4.94 -4.04 -6.19
C ALA A 107 -4.72 -5.46 -5.65
N LEU A 108 -4.46 -6.44 -6.53
CA LEU A 108 -4.16 -7.81 -6.11
C LEU A 108 -2.89 -7.88 -5.26
N TYR A 109 -1.82 -7.18 -5.65
CA TYR A 109 -0.58 -7.15 -4.87
C TYR A 109 -0.77 -6.46 -3.52
N TYR A 110 -1.54 -5.38 -3.45
CA TYR A 110 -1.88 -4.76 -2.18
C TYR A 110 -2.69 -5.68 -1.27
N LEU A 111 -3.64 -6.45 -1.82
CA LEU A 111 -4.41 -7.42 -1.04
C LEU A 111 -3.52 -8.54 -0.48
N ILE A 112 -2.58 -9.05 -1.27
CA ILE A 112 -1.59 -10.03 -0.79
C ILE A 112 -0.74 -9.39 0.33
N SER A 113 -0.26 -8.16 0.12
CA SER A 113 0.54 -7.47 1.13
C SER A 113 -0.22 -7.23 2.44
N LEU A 114 -1.52 -6.95 2.37
CA LEU A 114 -2.39 -6.79 3.53
C LEU A 114 -2.47 -8.09 4.33
N VAL A 115 -2.64 -9.23 3.67
CA VAL A 115 -2.63 -10.55 4.32
C VAL A 115 -1.27 -10.83 4.99
N VAL A 116 -0.16 -10.52 4.31
CA VAL A 116 1.18 -10.72 4.88
C VAL A 116 1.44 -9.79 6.07
N TYR A 117 1.03 -8.52 5.99
CA TYR A 117 1.13 -7.59 7.13
C TYR A 117 0.25 -8.04 8.30
N PHE A 118 -0.96 -8.52 8.03
CA PHE A 118 -1.84 -9.04 9.07
C PHE A 118 -1.22 -10.27 9.76
N TRP A 119 -0.57 -11.14 9.00
CA TRP A 119 0.18 -12.27 9.55
C TRP A 119 1.40 -11.82 10.37
N ALA A 120 2.11 -10.78 9.93
CA ALA A 120 3.21 -10.21 10.70
C ALA A 120 2.71 -9.58 12.03
N TYR A 121 1.56 -8.90 11.98
CA TYR A 121 0.88 -8.33 13.14
C TYR A 121 0.48 -9.41 14.16
N SER A 122 -0.12 -10.51 13.70
CA SER A 122 -0.57 -11.58 14.60
C SER A 122 0.59 -12.31 15.29
N GLU A 123 1.78 -12.31 14.69
CA GLU A 123 3.01 -12.82 15.30
C GLU A 123 3.79 -11.78 16.13
N GLY A 124 3.31 -10.54 16.21
CA GLY A 124 3.93 -9.46 16.98
C GLY A 124 5.25 -8.95 16.39
N GLU A 125 5.42 -9.00 15.06
CA GLU A 125 6.57 -8.39 14.40
C GLU A 125 6.51 -6.86 14.45
N ILE A 126 7.63 -6.21 14.76
CA ILE A 126 7.72 -4.75 14.86
C ILE A 126 8.48 -4.19 13.67
N ILE A 127 8.07 -3.00 13.20
CA ILE A 127 8.80 -2.24 12.18
C ILE A 127 9.85 -1.37 12.87
N CYS A 128 11.12 -1.66 12.61
CA CYS A 128 12.22 -0.91 13.20
C CYS A 128 12.28 0.54 12.72
N ALA A 129 12.80 1.42 13.57
CA ALA A 129 13.03 2.82 13.20
C ALA A 129 14.03 2.96 12.06
N LYS A 130 15.10 2.13 12.07
CA LYS A 130 16.00 2.00 10.93
C LYS A 130 15.36 1.09 9.88
N PRO A 131 15.27 1.53 8.61
CA PRO A 131 14.68 0.73 7.55
C PRO A 131 15.48 -0.56 7.36
N TRP A 132 14.80 -1.68 7.08
CA TRP A 132 15.40 -2.96 6.71
C TRP A 132 16.27 -3.64 7.76
N THR A 133 16.30 -3.14 9.01
CA THR A 133 16.97 -3.82 10.10
C THR A 133 16.12 -4.98 10.62
N LEU A 134 16.78 -6.00 11.19
CA LEU A 134 16.10 -7.15 11.77
C LEU A 134 15.07 -6.69 12.83
N PRO A 135 13.80 -7.11 12.74
CA PRO A 135 12.79 -6.83 13.75
C PRO A 135 13.27 -7.34 15.10
N GLN A 136 13.32 -6.45 16.08
CA GLN A 136 13.45 -6.87 17.47
C GLN A 136 12.07 -7.31 17.94
N ARG A 137 11.97 -8.50 18.56
CA ARG A 137 10.73 -8.88 19.25
C ARG A 137 10.43 -7.80 20.29
N GLY A 138 9.17 -7.38 20.35
CA GLY A 138 8.69 -6.53 21.43
C GLY A 138 9.15 -7.14 22.74
N ARG A 139 9.97 -6.40 23.47
CA ARG A 139 10.40 -6.80 24.80
C ARG A 139 9.11 -6.91 25.62
N ASN A 140 8.62 -8.13 25.82
CA ASN A 140 7.57 -8.42 26.79
C ASN A 140 8.00 -7.75 28.10
N GLY A 141 7.35 -6.64 28.47
CA GLY A 141 7.61 -5.94 29.73
C GLY A 141 8.39 -4.63 29.69
N ALA A 142 8.21 -3.76 28.69
CA ALA A 142 8.43 -2.32 28.89
C ALA A 142 7.08 -1.60 28.92
N ARG A 143 6.55 -1.44 30.14
CA ARG A 143 5.50 -0.46 30.44
C ARG A 143 6.09 0.94 30.30
N VAL A 144 5.17 1.85 29.94
CA VAL A 144 5.23 3.33 29.87
C VAL A 144 5.70 3.89 28.55
#